data_AF-A0A6A4QQI8-F1
#
_entry.id   AF-A0A6A4QQI8-F1
#
_cell.length_a   1.000
_cell.length_b   1.000
_cell.length_c   1.000
_cell.angle_alpha   90.00
_cell.angle_beta   90.00
_cell.angle_gamma   90.00
#
_symmetry.space_group_name_H-M   'P 1'
#
loop_
_entity.id
_entity.type
_entity.pdbx_description
1 polymer ?
#
loop_
_entity_poly.entity_id
_entity_poly.type
_entity_poly.pdbx_seq_one_letter_code
_entity_poly.pdbx_strand_id
1 'polypeptide(L)'
;MRPLDTTKPPYVARVEKIDEDDKSNVNVRVRLFYRLEESKGVKRMLFHGEKELFLSDRYDVQSAHTIEGKCIVHSFKNFTKLGNVAAEDYFCRFDYKAAPGAFIPERVTVRNPSVEREDRDI
;
A
#
# COMPACT_ATOMS: atom_id res chain seq x y z
N MET A 1 -3.02 -11.55 0.75
CA MET A 1 -2.41 -12.79 0.26
C MET A 1 -1.66 -13.40 1.40
N ARG A 2 -1.81 -14.71 1.59
CA ARG A 2 -1.24 -15.41 2.73
C ARG A 2 0.29 -15.30 2.71
N PRO A 3 0.92 -14.82 3.79
CA PRO A 3 2.38 -14.82 3.91
C PRO A 3 2.89 -16.23 4.25
N LEU A 4 4.14 -16.52 3.88
CA LEU A 4 4.80 -17.75 4.31
C LEU A 4 5.03 -17.77 5.83
N ASP A 5 5.37 -16.61 6.38
CA ASP A 5 5.48 -16.38 7.81
C ASP A 5 4.13 -15.89 8.35
N THR A 6 3.43 -16.76 9.06
CA THR A 6 2.09 -16.50 9.60
C THR A 6 2.05 -15.47 10.72
N THR A 7 3.21 -15.05 11.24
CA THR A 7 3.30 -13.94 12.21
C THR A 7 3.19 -12.58 11.52
N LYS A 8 3.35 -12.54 10.19
CA LYS A 8 3.24 -11.30 9.40
C LYS A 8 1.79 -11.06 8.96
N PRO A 9 1.40 -9.78 8.81
CA PRO A 9 0.11 -9.46 8.24
C PRO A 9 0.03 -9.94 6.78
N PRO A 10 -1.18 -10.20 6.25
CA PRO A 10 -1.36 -10.53 4.84
C PRO A 10 -0.75 -9.49 3.91
N TYR A 11 -0.09 -9.97 2.86
CA TYR A 11 0.42 -9.12 1.78
C TYR A 11 -0.73 -8.50 0.99
N VAL A 12 -0.60 -7.23 0.67
CA VAL A 12 -1.53 -6.53 -0.22
C VAL A 12 -0.89 -6.44 -1.60
N ALA A 13 -1.66 -6.78 -2.64
CA ALA A 13 -1.16 -6.78 -4.00
C ALA A 13 -2.26 -6.35 -4.99
N ARG A 14 -1.84 -5.71 -6.07
CA ARG A 14 -2.68 -5.43 -7.23
C ARG A 14 -2.60 -6.60 -8.19
N VAL A 15 -3.74 -7.16 -8.58
CA VAL A 15 -3.79 -8.18 -9.64
C VAL A 15 -3.55 -7.49 -10.98
N GLU A 16 -2.55 -7.95 -11.72
CA GLU A 16 -2.22 -7.47 -13.06
C GLU A 16 -2.78 -8.38 -14.14
N LYS A 17 -2.74 -9.70 -13.89
CA LYS A 17 -3.23 -10.72 -14.81
C LYS A 17 -3.68 -11.96 -14.04
N ILE A 18 -4.70 -12.63 -14.55
CA ILE A 18 -5.16 -13.93 -14.08
C ILE A 18 -5.01 -14.89 -15.26
N ASP A 19 -4.31 -15.99 -15.04
CA ASP A 19 -4.02 -17.00 -16.04
C ASP A 19 -4.32 -18.39 -15.49
N GLU A 20 -4.64 -19.33 -16.38
CA GLU A 20 -4.80 -20.75 -16.09
C GLU A 20 -3.68 -21.52 -16.80
N ASP A 21 -3.04 -22.46 -16.10
CA ASP A 21 -1.98 -23.30 -16.68
C ASP A 21 -2.57 -24.56 -17.37
N ASP A 22 -1.71 -25.34 -18.03
CA ASP A 22 -2.12 -26.56 -18.75
C ASP A 22 -2.71 -27.66 -17.83
N LYS A 23 -2.59 -27.49 -16.51
CA LYS A 23 -3.14 -28.40 -15.49
C LYS A 23 -4.38 -27.80 -14.82
N SER A 24 -4.97 -26.75 -15.39
CA SER A 24 -6.12 -26.02 -14.84
C SER A 24 -5.88 -25.37 -13.48
N ASN A 25 -4.64 -25.07 -13.12
CA ASN A 25 -4.36 -24.26 -11.95
C ASN A 25 -4.48 -22.77 -12.30
N VAL A 26 -5.27 -22.05 -11.51
CA VAL A 26 -5.40 -20.60 -11.63
C VAL A 26 -4.24 -19.91 -10.89
N ASN A 27 -3.47 -19.14 -11.64
CA ASN A 27 -2.37 -18.33 -11.16
C ASN A 27 -2.66 -16.84 -11.38
N VAL A 28 -2.18 -16.01 -10.47
CA VAL A 28 -2.33 -14.56 -10.52
C VAL A 28 -0.96 -13.92 -10.59
N ARG A 29 -0.75 -13.09 -11.62
CA ARG A 29 0.37 -12.17 -11.68
C ARG A 29 0.00 -10.91 -10.92
N VAL A 30 0.80 -10.55 -9.94
CA VAL A 30 0.51 -9.46 -9.03
C VAL A 30 1.65 -8.46 -8.97
N ARG A 31 1.32 -7.22 -8.60
CA ARG A 31 2.26 -6.16 -8.24
C ARG A 31 2.09 -5.86 -6.75
N LEU A 32 3.16 -5.97 -5.97
CA LEU A 32 3.10 -5.93 -4.52
C LEU A 32 3.01 -4.50 -3.98
N PHE A 33 2.18 -4.31 -2.97
CA PHE A 33 2.25 -3.15 -2.10
C PHE A 33 3.10 -3.47 -0.87
N TYR A 34 3.88 -2.49 -0.43
CA TYR A 34 4.70 -2.59 0.78
C TYR A 34 4.05 -1.78 1.89
N ARG A 35 4.11 -2.31 3.12
CA ARG A 35 3.92 -1.55 4.35
C ARG A 35 5.24 -0.88 4.72
N LEU A 36 5.18 0.19 5.50
CA LEU A 36 6.36 0.93 5.93
C LEU A 36 7.35 0.07 6.73
N GLU A 37 6.83 -0.82 7.58
CA GLU A 37 7.59 -1.82 8.35
C GLU A 37 8.42 -2.75 7.45
N GLU A 38 8.03 -2.90 6.18
CA GLU A 38 8.66 -3.80 5.19
C GLU A 38 9.66 -3.04 4.29
N SER A 39 9.69 -1.70 4.34
CA SER A 39 10.58 -0.86 3.54
C SER A 39 11.99 -0.82 4.14
N LYS A 40 13.01 -1.10 3.32
CA LYS A 40 14.41 -1.15 3.79
C LYS A 40 14.97 0.25 4.01
N GLY A 41 15.45 0.53 5.23
CA GLY A 41 16.22 1.74 5.53
C GLY A 41 15.42 3.03 5.57
N VAL A 42 14.09 2.96 5.42
CA VAL A 42 13.21 4.12 5.47
C VAL A 42 12.79 4.35 6.91
N LYS A 43 13.27 5.43 7.51
CA LYS A 43 12.81 5.83 8.83
C LYS A 43 11.34 6.25 8.73
N ARG A 44 10.47 5.69 9.58
CA ARG A 44 9.09 6.16 9.72
C ARG A 44 9.07 7.65 10.03
N MET A 45 8.60 8.44 9.07
CA MET A 45 8.29 9.85 9.28
C MET A 45 6.88 10.00 9.86
N LEU A 46 6.67 11.05 10.67
CA LEU A 46 5.41 11.27 11.39
C LEU A 46 4.18 11.41 10.49
N PHE A 47 4.38 11.76 9.21
CA PHE A 47 3.28 11.92 8.26
C PHE A 47 2.78 10.60 7.66
N HIS A 48 3.43 9.46 7.93
CA HIS A 48 2.98 8.17 7.42
C HIS A 48 1.77 7.64 8.19
N GLY A 49 0.72 7.32 7.43
CA GLY A 49 -0.52 6.79 7.98
C GLY A 49 -0.42 5.30 8.30
N GLU A 50 -1.22 4.82 9.26
CA GLU A 50 -1.28 3.40 9.63
C GLU A 50 -1.81 2.52 8.48
N LYS A 51 -2.78 3.04 7.70
CA LYS A 51 -3.36 2.38 6.51
C LYS A 51 -2.59 2.69 5.22
N GLU A 52 -1.40 3.29 5.31
CA GLU A 52 -0.61 3.67 4.14
C GLU A 52 0.14 2.47 3.57
N LEU A 53 0.03 2.32 2.25
CA LEU A 53 0.73 1.34 1.46
C LEU A 53 1.52 2.04 0.34
N PHE A 54 2.56 1.37 -0.14
CA PHE A 54 3.43 1.87 -1.20
C PHE A 54 3.47 0.92 -2.38
N LEU A 55 3.11 1.40 -3.56
CA LEU A 55 3.07 0.56 -4.76
C LEU A 55 4.50 0.27 -5.22
N SER A 56 4.95 -0.97 -5.08
CA SER A 56 6.34 -1.30 -5.41
C SER A 56 6.57 -1.58 -6.89
N ASP A 57 7.81 -1.67 -7.33
CA ASP A 57 8.21 -2.23 -8.63
C ASP A 57 8.39 -3.76 -8.61
N ARG A 58 7.97 -4.43 -7.52
CA ARG A 58 8.04 -5.88 -7.40
C ARG A 58 6.79 -6.55 -7.95
N TYR A 59 7.01 -7.45 -8.90
CA TYR A 59 6.00 -8.34 -9.44
C TYR A 59 6.26 -9.75 -8.95
N ASP A 60 5.18 -10.51 -8.84
CA ASP A 60 5.23 -11.92 -8.46
C ASP A 60 4.12 -12.71 -9.16
N VAL A 61 4.24 -14.04 -9.17
CA VAL A 61 3.21 -14.97 -9.64
C VAL A 61 2.90 -15.94 -8.52
N GLN A 62 1.62 -16.02 -8.17
CA GLN A 62 1.15 -16.84 -7.05
C GLN A 62 -0.10 -17.62 -7.45
N SER A 63 -0.37 -18.73 -6.78
CA SER A 63 -1.65 -19.43 -6.96
C SER A 63 -2.80 -18.56 -6.45
N ALA A 64 -3.94 -18.58 -7.13
CA ALA A 64 -5.15 -17.88 -6.69
C ALA A 64 -5.62 -18.32 -5.28
N HIS A 65 -5.29 -19.54 -4.86
CA HIS A 65 -5.57 -20.07 -3.51
C HIS A 65 -4.89 -19.29 -2.38
N THR A 66 -3.86 -18.49 -2.70
CA THR A 66 -3.18 -17.63 -1.72
C THR A 66 -3.96 -16.34 -1.41
N ILE A 67 -5.02 -16.03 -2.18
CA ILE A 67 -5.86 -14.86 -1.97
C ILE A 67 -6.79 -15.12 -0.78
N GLU A 68 -6.65 -14.31 0.27
CA GLU A 68 -7.45 -14.43 1.49
C GLU A 68 -8.69 -13.54 1.48
N GLY A 69 -8.71 -12.52 0.63
CA GLY A 69 -9.81 -11.58 0.53
C GLY A 69 -9.49 -10.42 -0.39
N LYS A 70 -10.51 -9.60 -0.66
CA LYS A 70 -10.41 -8.36 -1.42
C LYS A 70 -10.26 -7.19 -0.46
N CYS A 71 -9.44 -6.21 -0.85
CA CYS A 71 -9.31 -4.93 -0.15
C CYS A 71 -9.35 -3.78 -1.16
N ILE A 72 -9.40 -2.53 -0.66
CA ILE A 72 -9.43 -1.33 -1.49
C ILE A 72 -8.22 -0.48 -1.16
N VAL A 73 -7.41 -0.16 -2.18
CA VAL A 73 -6.32 0.80 -2.06
C VAL A 73 -6.74 2.09 -2.76
N HIS A 74 -7.12 3.07 -1.95
CA HIS A 74 -7.58 4.38 -2.41
C HIS A 74 -6.41 5.27 -2.82
N SER A 75 -6.68 6.26 -3.67
CA SER A 75 -5.81 7.44 -3.73
C SER A 75 -5.92 8.21 -2.42
N PHE A 76 -4.86 8.91 -2.00
CA PHE A 76 -4.90 9.70 -0.77
C PHE A 76 -6.07 10.70 -0.74
N LYS A 77 -6.38 11.34 -1.87
CA LYS A 77 -7.51 12.28 -2.01
C LYS A 77 -8.87 11.63 -1.75
N ASN A 78 -9.06 10.37 -2.14
CA ASN A 78 -10.32 9.67 -1.92
C ASN A 78 -10.39 9.10 -0.51
N PHE A 79 -9.27 8.61 0.00
CA PHE A 79 -9.18 8.09 1.36
C PHE A 79 -9.53 9.15 2.40
N THR A 80 -9.03 10.39 2.26
CA THR A 80 -9.33 11.49 3.19
C THR A 80 -10.78 11.95 3.19
N LYS A 81 -11.60 11.47 2.23
CA LYS A 81 -13.03 11.78 2.13
C LYS A 81 -13.93 10.67 2.69
N LEU A 82 -13.36 9.54 3.11
CA LEU A 82 -14.13 8.46 3.70
C LEU A 82 -14.70 8.92 5.05
N GLY A 83 -16.01 8.77 5.23
CA GLY A 83 -16.66 9.08 6.50
C GLY A 83 -16.27 8.11 7.63
N ASN A 84 -16.06 6.84 7.28
CA ASN A 84 -15.52 5.80 8.15
C ASN A 84 -14.51 4.97 7.37
N VAL A 85 -13.36 4.68 7.97
CA VAL A 85 -12.30 3.86 7.38
C VAL A 85 -12.49 2.41 7.83
N ALA A 86 -12.77 1.49 6.90
CA ALA A 86 -12.93 0.07 7.21
C ALA A 86 -11.58 -0.65 7.41
N ALA A 87 -11.63 -1.93 7.81
CA ALA A 87 -10.41 -2.72 8.01
C ALA A 87 -9.66 -2.95 6.69
N GLU A 88 -10.42 -3.11 5.62
CA GLU A 88 -10.02 -3.37 4.23
C GLU A 88 -9.69 -2.11 3.42
N ASP A 89 -9.85 -0.92 4.01
CA ASP A 89 -9.50 0.35 3.37
C ASP A 89 -8.03 0.71 3.63
N TYR A 90 -7.30 0.91 2.55
CA TYR A 90 -5.93 1.37 2.52
C TYR A 90 -5.79 2.59 1.62
N PHE A 91 -4.66 3.27 1.68
CA PHE A 91 -4.35 4.30 0.69
C PHE A 91 -2.91 4.24 0.22
N CYS A 92 -2.70 4.72 -1.00
CA CYS A 92 -1.39 4.84 -1.61
C CYS A 92 -1.22 6.24 -2.20
N ARG A 93 -0.09 6.87 -1.90
CA ARG A 93 0.33 8.14 -2.51
C ARG A 93 1.78 8.16 -2.99
N PHE A 94 2.51 7.08 -2.74
CA PHE A 94 3.87 6.90 -3.24
C PHE A 94 4.01 5.57 -3.97
N ASP A 95 4.75 5.61 -5.07
CA ASP A 95 5.42 4.44 -5.61
C ASP A 95 6.71 4.19 -4.82
N TYR A 96 7.09 2.93 -4.68
CA TYR A 96 8.32 2.51 -3.99
C TYR A 96 9.21 1.68 -4.92
N LYS A 97 10.48 2.05 -5.03
CA LYS A 97 11.48 1.30 -5.78
C LYS A 97 12.24 0.41 -4.81
N ALA A 98 11.95 -0.89 -4.81
CA ALA A 98 12.39 -1.79 -3.76
C ALA A 98 13.90 -2.07 -3.74
N ALA A 99 14.56 -1.96 -4.91
CA ALA A 99 16.00 -2.12 -5.01
C ALA A 99 16.78 -0.93 -4.42
N PRO A 100 16.50 0.33 -4.82
CA PRO A 100 17.18 1.49 -4.23
C PRO A 100 16.55 2.00 -2.92
N GLY A 101 15.36 1.53 -2.53
CA GLY A 101 14.65 2.02 -1.34
C GLY A 101 14.06 3.42 -1.50
N ALA A 102 13.77 3.85 -2.72
CA ALA A 102 13.34 5.22 -3.03
C ALA A 102 11.82 5.35 -3.17
N PHE A 103 11.28 6.52 -2.80
CA PHE A 103 9.86 6.86 -2.99
C PHE A 103 9.67 7.87 -4.11
N ILE A 104 8.54 7.73 -4.79
CA ILE A 104 8.12 8.64 -5.86
C ILE A 104 6.68 9.09 -5.55
N PRO A 105 6.40 10.40 -5.42
CA PRO A 105 7.33 11.52 -5.58
C PRO A 105 8.33 11.66 -4.42
N GLU A 106 9.52 12.18 -4.70
CA GLU A 106 10.57 12.42 -3.68
C GLU A 106 10.22 13.57 -2.72
N ARG A 107 9.39 14.51 -3.17
CA ARG A 107 8.97 15.70 -2.41
C ARG A 107 7.46 15.72 -2.28
N VAL A 108 6.99 15.95 -1.06
CA VAL A 108 5.58 16.14 -0.75
C VAL A 108 5.39 17.35 0.16
N THR A 109 4.31 18.08 -0.06
CA THR A 109 3.92 19.18 0.83
C THR A 109 3.30 18.59 2.09
N VAL A 110 3.88 18.90 3.24
CA VAL A 110 3.33 18.55 4.56
C VAL A 110 2.75 19.81 5.18
N ARG A 111 1.48 19.77 5.59
CA ARG A 111 0.88 20.87 6.36
C ARG A 111 1.10 20.65 7.84
N ASN A 112 1.54 21.69 8.54
CA ASN A 112 1.62 21.70 10.00
C ASN A 112 0.31 22.29 10.56
N PRO A 113 -0.56 21.48 11.19
CA PRO A 113 -1.85 21.95 11.70
C PRO A 113 -1.73 22.99 12.82
N SER A 114 -0.54 23.15 13.42
CA SER A 114 -0.29 24.16 14.45
C SER A 114 -0.17 25.58 13.92
N VAL A 115 0.08 25.77 12.62
CA VAL A 115 0.28 27.11 12.01
C VAL A 115 -1.05 27.70 11.49
N GLU A 116 -2.06 26.88 11.17
CA GLU A 116 -3.35 27.36 10.65
C GLU A 116 -4.31 27.89 11.75
N ARG A 117 -3.94 27.82 13.04
CA ARG A 117 -4.78 28.34 14.14
C ARG A 117 -4.59 29.84 14.39
N GLU A 118 -3.50 30.45 13.97
CA GLU A 118 -3.27 31.89 14.19
C GLU A 118 -3.95 32.77 13.13
N ASP A 119 -4.29 32.22 11.95
CA ASP A 119 -4.86 33.00 10.83
C ASP A 119 -6.40 32.99 10.77
N ARG A 120 -7.10 32.52 11.82
CA ARG A 120 -8.58 32.52 11.88
C ARG A 120 -9.18 33.46 12.93
N ASP A 121 -8.35 34.25 13.60
CA ASP A 121 -8.76 35.20 14.64
C ASP A 121 -8.45 36.67 14.27
N ILE A 122 -8.75 37.10 13.03
CA ILE A 122 -8.80 38.52 12.62
C ILE A 122 -10.06 38.79 11.80
#